data_AF-A0A0R2SVF5-F1
#
_entry.id   AF-A0A0R2SVF5-F1
#
_cell.length_a   1.000
_cell.length_b   1.000
_cell.length_c   1.000
_cell.angle_alpha   90.00
_cell.angle_beta   90.00
_cell.angle_gamma   90.00
#
_symmetry.space_group_name_H-M   'P 1'
#
loop_
_entity.id
_entity.type
_entity.pdbx_description
1 polymer ?
#
loop_
_entity_poly.entity_id
_entity_poly.type
_entity_poly.pdbx_seq_one_letter_code
_entity_poly.pdbx_strand_id
1 'polypeptide(L)' 'MEVWQLIRSLEIPYNELHDQGFASIGCEPCSRPVGPGQHEREGRWWWEEATQKECGLHIPIKQL' A
#
# COMPACT_ATOMS: atom_id res chain seq x y z
N MET A 1 6.59 6.32 10.22
CA MET A 1 5.48 6.98 10.97
C MET A 1 5.23 8.43 10.53
N GLU A 2 6.10 9.02 9.69
CA GLU A 2 6.05 10.44 9.32
C GLU A 2 4.88 10.82 8.39
N VAL A 3 4.52 9.95 7.44
CA VAL A 3 3.44 10.22 6.47
C VAL A 3 2.08 10.48 7.16
N TRP A 4 1.67 9.58 8.06
CA TRP A 4 0.39 9.70 8.77
C TRP A 4 0.34 10.88 9.74
N GLN A 5 1.49 11.26 10.31
CA GLN A 5 1.57 12.47 11.13
C GLN A 5 1.27 13.71 10.30
N LEU A 6 1.89 13.82 9.12
CA LEU A 6 1.68 14.94 8.20
C LEU A 6 0.22 15.01 7.72
N ILE A 7 -0.34 13.88 7.28
CA ILE A 7 -1.73 13.78 6.82
C ILE A 7 -2.68 14.32 7.89
N ARG A 8 -2.50 13.91 9.15
CA ARG A 8 -3.37 14.33 10.26
C ARG A 8 -3.14 15.78 10.66
N SER A 9 -1.89 16.24 10.73
CA SER A 9 -1.58 17.62 11.16
C SER A 9 -2.06 18.69 10.18
N LEU A 10 -2.15 18.34 8.90
CA LEU A 10 -2.54 19.24 7.83
C LEU A 10 -3.95 18.94 7.28
N GLU A 11 -4.68 18.02 7.93
CA GLU A 11 -6.03 17.60 7.51
C GLU A 11 -6.10 17.22 6.02
N ILE A 12 -5.05 16.54 5.53
CA ILE A 12 -4.97 16.14 4.12
C ILE A 12 -6.02 15.05 3.89
N PRO A 13 -6.91 15.19 2.90
CA PRO A 13 -7.84 14.13 2.56
C PRO A 13 -7.07 12.90 2.09
N TYR A 14 -7.45 11.74 2.62
CA TYR A 14 -6.89 10.44 2.27
C TYR A 14 -8.02 9.46 1.92
N ASN A 15 -7.65 8.29 1.40
CA ASN A 15 -8.64 7.29 1.04
C ASN A 15 -9.22 6.60 2.29
N GLU A 16 -10.55 6.62 2.45
CA GLU A 16 -11.28 6.02 3.59
C GLU A 16 -11.00 4.51 3.79
N LEU A 17 -10.51 3.81 2.75
CA LEU A 17 -10.08 2.41 2.89
C LEU A 17 -8.93 2.25 3.90
N HIS A 18 -8.14 3.29 4.16
CA HIS A 18 -7.12 3.25 5.20
C HIS A 18 -7.73 3.02 6.60
N ASP A 19 -8.95 3.50 6.85
CA ASP A 19 -9.68 3.26 8.11
C ASP A 19 -10.23 1.83 8.19
N GLN A 20 -10.29 1.13 7.05
CA GLN A 20 -10.73 -0.26 6.93
C GLN A 20 -9.55 -1.25 6.94
N GLY A 21 -8.34 -0.80 7.28
CA GLY A 21 -7.15 -1.63 7.41
C GLY A 21 -6.32 -1.79 6.12
N PHE A 22 -6.65 -1.06 5.05
CA PHE A 22 -5.85 -1.08 3.82
C PHE A 22 -4.61 -0.19 3.98
N ALA A 23 -3.49 -0.73 4.45
CA ALA A 23 -2.25 0.04 4.59
C ALA A 23 -1.60 0.39 3.23
N SER A 24 -1.74 -0.47 2.22
CA SER A 24 -1.31 -0.23 0.83
C SER A 24 -2.46 -0.52 -0.13
N ILE A 25 -2.86 0.48 -0.91
CA ILE A 25 -4.01 0.43 -1.82
C ILE A 25 -3.51 0.33 -3.28
N GLY A 26 -4.04 -0.62 -4.04
CA GLY A 26 -3.88 -0.73 -5.49
C GLY A 26 -5.21 -1.08 -6.16
N CYS A 27 -5.19 -1.91 -7.20
CA CYS A 27 -6.42 -2.41 -7.81
C CYS A 27 -7.20 -3.30 -6.83
N GLU A 28 -8.53 -3.22 -6.89
CA GLU A 28 -9.47 -3.99 -6.06
C GLU A 28 -9.15 -5.50 -5.99
N PRO A 29 -8.92 -6.24 -7.11
CA PRO A 29 -8.72 -7.68 -7.03
C PRO A 29 -7.36 -8.09 -6.46
N CYS A 30 -6.44 -7.13 -6.26
CA CYS A 30 -5.05 -7.36 -5.86
C CYS A 30 -4.65 -6.57 -4.60
N SER A 31 -5.62 -6.00 -3.88
CA SER A 31 -5.43 -5.35 -2.58
C SER A 31 -6.37 -5.91 -1.51
N ARG A 32 -5.87 -6.14 -0.30
CA ARG A 32 -6.67 -6.54 0.87
C ARG A 32 -6.18 -5.82 2.14
N PRO A 33 -7.00 -5.71 3.19
CA PRO A 33 -6.55 -5.12 4.45
C PRO A 33 -5.49 -6.00 5.12
N VAL A 34 -4.66 -5.37 5.96
CA VAL A 34 -3.62 -6.01 6.76
C VAL A 34 -3.89 -5.79 8.25
N GLY A 35 -3.48 -6.74 9.07
CA GLY A 35 -3.62 -6.70 10.53
C GLY A 35 -2.48 -5.96 11.23
N PRO A 36 -2.62 -5.72 12.55
CA PRO A 36 -1.56 -5.11 13.36
C PRO A 36 -0.25 -5.92 13.28
N GLY A 37 0.88 -5.23 13.05
CA GLY A 37 2.20 -5.84 12.97
C GLY A 37 2.54 -6.51 11.64
N GLN A 38 1.58 -6.64 10.70
CA GLN A 38 1.88 -7.06 9.33
C GLN A 38 2.51 -5.91 8.55
N HIS A 39 3.38 -6.26 7.60
CA HIS A 39 3.97 -5.31 6.68
C HIS A 39 2.87 -4.73 5.78
N GLU A 40 2.90 -3.41 5.57
CA GLU A 40 1.89 -2.67 4.80
C GLU A 40 1.62 -3.20 3.37
N ARG A 41 2.57 -3.95 2.78
CA ARG A 41 2.47 -4.52 1.43
C ARG A 41 2.10 -6.00 1.42
N GLU A 42 1.90 -6.64 2.57
CA GLU A 42 1.37 -8.01 2.65
C GLU A 42 -0.06 -8.12 2.10
N GLY A 43 -0.77 -6.99 2.02
CA GLY A 43 -2.07 -6.89 1.38
C GLY A 43 -2.02 -6.86 -0.16
N ARG A 44 -0.84 -6.78 -0.78
CA ARG A 44 -0.66 -6.65 -2.24
C ARG A 44 -0.16 -7.97 -2.83
N TRP A 45 -0.83 -8.46 -3.88
CA TRP A 45 -0.54 -9.78 -4.48
C TRP A 45 -0.41 -10.88 -3.41
N TRP A 46 -1.36 -10.90 -2.48
CA TRP A 46 -1.27 -11.68 -1.25
C TRP A 46 -1.22 -13.21 -1.44
N TRP A 47 -1.52 -13.69 -2.64
CA TRP A 47 -1.42 -15.09 -3.04
C TRP A 47 -0.07 -15.44 -3.67
N GLU A 48 0.79 -14.45 -3.92
CA GLU A 48 2.15 -14.62 -4.45
C GLU A 48 3.19 -14.23 -3.39
N GLU A 49 4.39 -13.86 -3.85
CA GLU A 49 5.44 -13.21 -3.05
C GLU A 49 5.03 -11.77 -2.69
N ALA A 50 4.09 -11.67 -1.75
CA ALA A 50 3.69 -10.41 -1.16
C ALA A 50 4.94 -9.64 -0.68
N THR A 51 4.88 -8.30 -0.69
CA THR A 51 6.00 -7.39 -0.38
C THR A 51 7.13 -7.27 -1.43
N GLN A 52 7.41 -8.31 -2.23
CA GLN A 52 8.52 -8.28 -3.20
C GLN A 52 8.09 -7.95 -4.62
N LYS A 53 6.89 -8.37 -5.02
CA LYS A 53 6.40 -8.13 -6.38
C LYS A 53 6.13 -6.63 -6.59
N GLU A 54 6.61 -6.12 -7.72
CA GLU A 54 6.35 -4.75 -8.18
C GLU A 54 5.40 -4.73 -9.38
N CYS A 55 4.57 -3.68 -9.48
CA CYS A 55 3.68 -3.53 -10.62
C CYS A 55 4.43 -3.00 -11.85
N GLY A 56 3.81 -3.07 -13.02
CA GLY A 56 4.38 -2.57 -14.27
C GLY A 56 4.64 -1.05 -14.32
N LEU A 57 4.21 -0.28 -13.30
CA LEU A 57 4.58 1.13 -13.17
C LEU A 57 6.04 1.29 -12.70
N HIS A 58 6.62 0.26 -12.09
CA HIS A 58 8.00 0.25 -11.63
C HIS A 58 8.90 -0.35 -12.72
N ILE A 59 9.24 0.49 -13.69
CA ILE A 59 10.12 0.11 -14.80
C ILE A 59 11.57 0.34 -14.36
N PRO A 60 12.45 -0.68 -14.39
CA PRO A 60 13.86 -0.48 -14.06
C PRO A 60 14.52 0.44 -15.08
N ILE A 61 15.31 1.40 -14.59
CA ILE A 61 16.00 2.43 -15.40
C ILE A 61 16.85 1.83 -16.54
N LYS A 62 17.26 0.56 -16.43
CA LYS A 62 18.02 -0.18 -17.47
C LYS A 62 17.21 -0.53 -18.74
N GLN A 63 15.91 -0.26 -18.76
CA GLN A 63 15.03 -0.50 -19.91
C GLN A 63 14.71 0.76 -20.72
N LEU A 64 15.39 1.88 -20.44
CA LEU A 64 15.37 3.12 -21.22
C LEU A 64 16.67 3.30 -22.02
#